data_AF-A0A1Q6VLL8-F1
#
_entry.id   AF-A0A1Q6VLL8-F1
#
_cell.length_a   1.000
_cell.length_b   1.000
_cell.length_c   1.000
_cell.angle_alpha   90.00
_cell.angle_beta   90.00
_cell.angle_gamma   90.00
#
_symmetry.space_group_name_H-M   'P 1'
#
loop_
_entity.id
_entity.type
_entity.pdbx_description
1 polymer ?
#
loop_
_entity_poly.entity_id
_entity_poly.type
_entity_poly.pdbx_seq_one_letter_code
_entity_poly.pdbx_strand_id
1 'polypeptide(L)'
;MGSRSASRSYIEQTIIANPHVKLTYLSPEGETKEYPRTFHELPPAPREIKPHPYGIELGMLLKMLQDTKSHWLSGFLASDFSRVSPHLAEDICKAAKLSPRARPRDIHGEAAEGLYKAIQSTKIMAPPTNCLSPIGEKAILSGVYQQIKGEFYTAVTRPPAVYRGNPFVIEAGLAYGRGPEQAGEGQEKKPVALAEGEQQQDDHELARVIRYANRVPLVHQQSACAIYKAVLDTTWRTYGVTQSKGALPAGPMVIFVHMASVWVPFTSESKEAIADYDEIRKEITLALRECGRRLGAFLRRQERAQSEYRRRDIFELYIEEVVDACNRLKGGKLPTKKLKEQLHKIAMTRTGGEKTDEVLGKTGGGPEGLPHSIIVTPEGIEGEVSVSIATAPTEAVPPEGAPGEEEKAAKRTRPKGRARHEESGKSKDARAMRRVKPTPRHKTDASKPAGTPRKSAKRRKA
;
A
#
# COMPACT_ATOMS: atom_id res chain seq x y z
N MET A 1 10.34 -31.42 -11.72
CA MET A 1 9.01 -30.76 -11.67
C MET A 1 9.01 -29.38 -11.00
N GLY A 2 9.95 -29.02 -10.11
CA GLY A 2 9.93 -27.73 -9.38
C GLY A 2 10.32 -26.45 -10.14
N SER A 3 10.99 -26.53 -11.31
CA SER A 3 11.40 -25.32 -12.07
C SER A 3 10.26 -24.69 -12.89
N ARG A 4 9.31 -25.49 -13.38
CA ARG A 4 8.18 -25.01 -14.21
C ARG A 4 7.13 -24.26 -13.41
N SER A 5 6.92 -24.62 -12.14
CA SER A 5 6.02 -23.87 -11.24
C SER A 5 6.62 -22.51 -10.86
N ALA A 6 7.94 -22.43 -10.70
CA ALA A 6 8.62 -21.19 -10.35
C ALA A 6 8.55 -20.16 -11.49
N SER A 7 8.79 -20.55 -12.74
CA SER A 7 8.71 -19.63 -13.90
C SER A 7 7.29 -19.12 -14.12
N ARG A 8 6.29 -19.99 -13.99
CA ARG A 8 4.88 -19.61 -14.09
C ARG A 8 4.49 -18.65 -12.97
N SER A 9 4.85 -18.95 -11.72
CA SER A 9 4.57 -18.08 -10.58
C SER A 9 5.25 -16.71 -10.72
N TYR A 10 6.47 -16.66 -11.28
CA TYR A 10 7.16 -15.41 -11.58
C TYR A 10 6.37 -14.56 -12.58
N ILE A 11 5.84 -15.16 -13.65
CA ILE A 11 5.03 -14.46 -14.65
C ILE A 11 3.72 -13.94 -14.05
N GLU A 12 3.00 -14.81 -13.33
CA GLU A 12 1.75 -14.44 -12.64
C GLU A 12 1.97 -13.26 -11.68
N GLN A 13 3.04 -13.31 -10.87
CA GLN A 13 3.39 -12.21 -9.97
C GLN A 13 3.86 -10.95 -10.73
N THR A 14 4.54 -11.09 -11.86
CA THR A 14 4.99 -9.93 -12.66
C THR A 14 3.81 -9.12 -13.19
N ILE A 15 2.73 -9.80 -13.60
CA ILE A 15 1.52 -9.14 -14.11
C ILE A 15 0.80 -8.35 -13.01
N ILE A 16 0.78 -8.88 -11.77
CA ILE A 16 0.19 -8.19 -10.61
C ILE A 16 0.89 -6.84 -10.37
N ALA A 17 2.23 -6.79 -10.43
CA ALA A 17 2.98 -5.55 -10.22
C ALA A 17 2.99 -4.62 -11.43
N ASN A 18 2.70 -5.15 -12.63
CA ASN A 18 2.75 -4.41 -13.89
C ASN A 18 1.43 -4.58 -14.68
N PRO A 19 0.29 -4.09 -14.15
CA PRO A 19 -1.03 -4.24 -14.79
C PRO A 19 -1.15 -3.47 -16.12
N HIS A 20 -0.16 -2.63 -16.44
CA HIS A 20 -0.08 -1.87 -17.68
C HIS A 20 0.54 -2.64 -18.86
N VAL A 21 0.99 -3.87 -18.64
CA VAL A 21 1.62 -4.70 -19.67
C VAL A 21 0.62 -5.72 -20.21
N LYS A 22 0.66 -5.98 -21.53
CA LYS A 22 0.10 -7.21 -22.12
C LYS A 22 1.25 -8.22 -22.21
N LEU A 23 1.06 -9.42 -21.65
CA LEU A 23 2.07 -10.48 -21.66
C LEU A 23 1.47 -11.73 -22.29
N THR A 24 2.12 -12.26 -23.33
CA THR A 24 1.79 -13.57 -23.92
C THR A 24 2.91 -14.54 -23.59
N TYR A 25 2.58 -15.58 -22.82
CA TYR A 25 3.52 -16.63 -22.43
C TYR A 25 3.30 -17.87 -23.29
N LEU A 26 4.31 -18.22 -24.08
CA LEU A 26 4.37 -19.46 -24.84
C LEU A 26 5.13 -20.49 -24.03
N SER A 27 4.40 -21.51 -23.55
CA SER A 27 5.04 -22.61 -22.84
C SER A 27 5.79 -23.53 -23.80
N PRO A 28 6.83 -24.24 -23.34
CA PRO A 28 7.50 -25.28 -24.14
C PRO A 28 6.56 -26.42 -24.58
N GLU A 29 5.39 -26.56 -23.93
CA GLU A 29 4.37 -27.59 -24.21
C GLU A 29 3.37 -27.14 -25.30
N GLY A 30 3.54 -25.92 -25.84
CA GLY A 30 2.68 -25.35 -26.87
C GLY A 30 1.44 -24.64 -26.32
N GLU A 31 1.22 -24.61 -25.00
CA GLU A 31 0.18 -23.77 -24.40
C GLU A 31 0.55 -22.29 -24.51
N THR A 32 -0.34 -21.50 -25.08
CA THR A 32 -0.26 -20.03 -25.10
C THR A 32 -1.18 -19.46 -24.03
N LYS A 33 -0.61 -18.68 -23.10
CA LYS A 33 -1.39 -17.92 -22.10
C LYS A 33 -1.25 -16.44 -22.36
N GLU A 34 -2.36 -15.77 -22.67
CA GLU A 34 -2.40 -14.32 -22.81
C GLU A 34 -2.92 -13.66 -21.53
N TYR A 35 -2.19 -12.65 -21.09
CA TYR A 35 -2.56 -11.79 -19.97
C TYR A 35 -2.82 -10.38 -20.51
N PRO A 36 -4.09 -9.95 -20.62
CA PRO A 36 -4.43 -8.64 -21.14
C PRO A 36 -4.08 -7.55 -20.14
N ARG A 37 -3.83 -6.36 -20.67
CA ARG A 37 -3.61 -5.14 -19.90
C ARG A 37 -4.88 -4.77 -19.12
N THR A 38 -4.74 -4.48 -17.84
CA THR A 38 -5.84 -4.03 -16.96
C THR A 38 -5.75 -2.56 -16.56
N PHE A 39 -4.57 -1.96 -16.66
CA PHE A 39 -4.36 -0.56 -16.29
C PHE A 39 -3.75 0.24 -17.46
N HIS A 40 -4.51 1.18 -18.03
CA HIS A 40 -4.11 1.89 -19.26
C HIS A 40 -3.17 3.08 -19.04
N GLU A 41 -3.03 3.55 -17.80
CA GLU A 41 -2.08 4.60 -17.47
C GLU A 41 -0.68 4.01 -17.26
N LEU A 42 0.34 4.69 -17.82
CA LEU A 42 1.72 4.29 -17.66
C LEU A 42 2.30 4.94 -16.40
N PRO A 43 3.10 4.20 -15.62
CA PRO A 43 3.77 4.78 -14.46
C PRO A 43 4.78 5.87 -14.86
N PRO A 44 5.01 6.88 -14.01
CA PRO A 44 5.98 7.93 -14.29
C PRO A 44 7.39 7.36 -14.40
N ALA A 45 8.17 7.83 -15.37
CA ALA A 45 9.55 7.41 -15.53
C ALA A 45 10.40 7.88 -14.31
N PRO A 46 11.24 6.99 -13.74
CA PRO A 46 12.15 7.39 -12.67
C PRO A 46 13.16 8.42 -13.19
N ARG A 47 13.57 9.33 -12.32
CA ARG A 47 14.58 10.36 -12.63
C ARG A 47 15.89 10.01 -11.95
N GLU A 48 16.98 10.16 -12.69
CA GLU A 48 18.32 9.98 -12.13
C GLU A 48 18.60 11.05 -11.06
N ILE A 49 19.19 10.63 -9.95
CA ILE A 49 19.64 11.51 -8.88
C ILE A 49 21.09 11.22 -8.52
N LYS A 50 21.77 12.27 -8.06
CA LYS A 50 23.11 12.15 -7.48
C LYS A 50 23.05 11.42 -6.15
N PRO A 51 24.10 10.66 -5.79
CA PRO A 51 24.17 9.97 -4.51
C PRO A 51 24.05 10.96 -3.35
N HIS A 52 23.40 10.53 -2.28
CA HIS A 52 23.32 11.30 -1.05
C HIS A 52 24.55 10.99 -0.16
N PRO A 53 25.15 11.97 0.53
CA PRO A 53 26.36 11.74 1.33
C PRO A 53 26.23 10.68 2.43
N TYR A 54 25.04 10.50 3.02
CA TYR A 54 24.82 9.44 4.02
C TYR A 54 24.78 8.02 3.44
N GLY A 55 24.58 7.87 2.14
CA GLY A 55 24.42 6.57 1.49
C GLY A 55 25.67 6.02 0.81
N ILE A 56 26.75 6.78 0.82
CA ILE A 56 28.04 6.31 0.32
C ILE A 56 28.81 5.58 1.42
N GLU A 57 29.58 4.59 1.00
CA GLU A 57 30.57 3.91 1.84
C GLU A 57 31.96 4.48 1.55
N LEU A 58 32.91 4.27 2.46
CA LEU A 58 34.27 4.81 2.34
C LEU A 58 34.94 4.43 1.01
N GLY A 59 34.79 3.17 0.57
CA GLY A 59 35.35 2.71 -0.71
C GLY A 59 34.75 3.45 -1.92
N MET A 60 33.44 3.69 -1.91
CA MET A 60 32.77 4.47 -2.96
C MET A 60 33.21 5.94 -2.93
N LEU A 61 33.36 6.53 -1.73
CA LEU A 61 33.87 7.89 -1.58
C LEU A 61 35.27 8.03 -2.17
N LEU A 62 36.18 7.10 -1.89
CA LEU A 62 37.53 7.09 -2.44
C LEU A 62 37.52 7.00 -3.97
N LYS A 63 36.66 6.14 -4.53
CA LYS A 63 36.48 6.05 -5.98
C LYS A 63 35.96 7.36 -6.57
N MET A 64 34.95 7.97 -5.94
CA MET A 64 34.41 9.27 -6.37
C MET A 64 35.46 10.40 -6.30
N LEU A 65 36.31 10.40 -5.27
CA LEU A 65 37.41 11.36 -5.13
C LEU A 65 38.44 11.25 -6.27
N GLN A 66 38.66 10.04 -6.80
CA GLN A 66 39.55 9.80 -7.95
C GLN A 66 38.88 10.19 -9.27
N ASP A 67 37.62 9.78 -9.45
CA ASP A 67 36.85 9.94 -10.70
C ASP A 67 36.30 11.36 -10.91
N THR A 68 36.26 12.19 -9.87
CA THR A 68 35.66 13.52 -9.97
C THR A 68 36.38 14.43 -10.97
N LYS A 69 35.57 15.29 -11.62
CA LYS A 69 36.04 16.36 -12.51
C LYS A 69 36.36 17.65 -11.74
N SER A 70 35.96 17.73 -10.47
CA SER A 70 36.17 18.92 -9.66
C SER A 70 37.63 19.06 -9.23
N HIS A 71 38.20 20.25 -9.41
CA HIS A 71 39.59 20.52 -9.02
C HIS A 71 39.77 20.66 -7.51
N TRP A 72 38.72 21.06 -6.78
CA TRP A 72 38.77 21.42 -5.36
C TRP A 72 37.78 20.57 -4.56
N LEU A 73 38.13 20.25 -3.30
CA LEU A 73 37.32 19.41 -2.42
C LEU A 73 35.93 19.98 -2.14
N SER A 74 35.81 21.30 -1.90
CA SER A 74 34.50 21.92 -1.73
C SER A 74 33.64 21.84 -2.99
N GLY A 75 34.25 21.97 -4.16
CA GLY A 75 33.62 21.81 -5.46
C GLY A 75 33.08 20.40 -5.66
N PHE A 76 33.90 19.38 -5.35
CA PHE A 76 33.51 17.97 -5.38
C PHE A 76 32.28 17.68 -4.52
N LEU A 77 32.31 18.11 -3.26
CA LEU A 77 31.21 17.86 -2.32
C LEU A 77 29.90 18.49 -2.78
N ALA A 78 29.94 19.68 -3.37
CA ALA A 78 28.75 20.37 -3.88
C ALA A 78 28.30 19.89 -5.27
N SER A 79 29.22 19.44 -6.12
CA SER A 79 28.91 19.02 -7.50
C SER A 79 28.41 17.59 -7.57
N ASP A 80 29.00 16.66 -6.80
CA ASP A 80 28.83 15.23 -7.04
C ASP A 80 27.79 14.59 -6.10
N PHE A 81 27.47 15.27 -5.00
CA PHE A 81 26.44 14.82 -4.06
C PHE A 81 25.13 15.60 -4.21
N SER A 82 24.01 14.93 -3.90
CA SER A 82 22.73 15.61 -3.73
C SER A 82 22.66 16.33 -2.38
N ARG A 83 21.95 17.46 -2.34
CA ARG A 83 21.64 18.21 -1.11
C ARG A 83 22.84 18.80 -0.35
N VAL A 84 24.00 18.91 -1.00
CA VAL A 84 25.17 19.62 -0.45
C VAL A 84 25.29 20.98 -1.13
N SER A 85 25.18 22.05 -0.35
CA SER A 85 25.44 23.41 -0.84
C SER A 85 26.94 23.75 -0.75
N PRO A 86 27.44 24.74 -1.52
CA PRO A 86 28.84 25.16 -1.42
C PRO A 86 29.25 25.57 0.00
N HIS A 87 28.36 26.22 0.74
CA HIS A 87 28.61 26.61 2.13
C HIS A 87 28.74 25.39 3.05
N LEU A 88 27.82 24.42 2.92
CA LEU A 88 27.87 23.18 3.69
C LEU A 88 29.10 22.35 3.35
N ALA A 89 29.53 22.34 2.09
CA ALA A 89 30.77 21.69 1.66
C ALA A 89 32.00 22.29 2.35
N GLU A 90 32.08 23.62 2.48
CA GLU A 90 33.16 24.26 3.24
C GLU A 90 33.13 23.88 4.72
N ASP A 91 31.94 23.80 5.32
CA ASP A 91 31.80 23.43 6.73
C ASP A 91 32.16 21.97 7.00
N ILE A 92 31.83 21.06 6.08
CA ILE A 92 32.28 19.66 6.12
C ILE A 92 33.81 19.60 6.03
N CYS A 93 34.43 20.37 5.14
CA CYS A 93 35.90 20.43 5.03
C CYS A 93 36.54 20.94 6.33
N LYS A 94 35.99 22.01 6.93
CA LYS A 94 36.46 22.53 8.23
C LYS A 94 36.33 21.49 9.35
N ALA A 95 35.20 20.80 9.41
CA ALA A 95 34.97 19.72 10.39
C ALA A 95 35.95 18.56 10.22
N ALA A 96 36.29 18.22 8.96
CA ALA A 96 37.29 17.21 8.62
C ALA A 96 38.75 17.69 8.81
N LYS A 97 38.97 18.96 9.16
CA LYS A 97 40.29 19.62 9.21
C LYS A 97 41.04 19.56 7.86
N LEU A 98 40.30 19.59 6.77
CA LEU A 98 40.83 19.60 5.40
C LEU A 98 40.66 20.98 4.77
N SER A 99 41.63 21.37 3.94
CA SER A 99 41.53 22.61 3.16
C SER A 99 40.41 22.46 2.11
N PRO A 100 39.46 23.42 2.00
CA PRO A 100 38.45 23.40 0.95
C PRO A 100 39.02 23.40 -0.48
N ARG A 101 40.25 23.91 -0.64
CA ARG A 101 41.00 23.95 -1.91
C ARG A 101 41.96 22.77 -2.10
N ALA A 102 41.97 21.80 -1.18
CA ALA A 102 42.70 20.56 -1.40
C ALA A 102 42.19 19.86 -2.66
N ARG A 103 43.07 19.18 -3.38
CA ARG A 103 42.68 18.41 -4.57
C ARG A 103 42.00 17.12 -4.10
N PRO A 104 40.81 16.77 -4.61
CA PRO A 104 40.11 15.54 -4.23
C PRO A 104 40.97 14.27 -4.34
N ARG A 105 41.80 14.19 -5.38
CA ARG A 105 42.67 13.03 -5.66
C ARG A 105 43.78 12.81 -4.64
N ASP A 106 44.15 13.85 -3.89
CA ASP A 106 45.21 13.78 -2.88
C ASP A 106 44.66 13.37 -1.50
N ILE A 107 43.33 13.22 -1.36
CA ILE A 107 42.67 12.82 -0.11
C ILE A 107 42.58 11.29 -0.02
N HIS A 108 43.50 10.69 0.72
CA HIS A 108 43.60 9.25 0.94
C HIS A 108 43.93 8.90 2.40
N GLY A 109 43.71 7.63 2.78
CA GLY A 109 44.04 7.12 4.12
C GLY A 109 43.26 7.82 5.23
N GLU A 110 43.96 8.24 6.28
CA GLU A 110 43.36 8.88 7.46
C GLU A 110 42.58 10.16 7.13
N ALA A 111 43.05 10.92 6.12
CA ALA A 111 42.36 12.13 5.65
C ALA A 111 40.96 11.81 5.07
N ALA A 112 40.85 10.72 4.31
CA ALA A 112 39.59 10.29 3.72
C ALA A 112 38.62 9.71 4.76
N GLU A 113 39.14 8.97 5.74
CA GLU A 113 38.34 8.51 6.88
C GLU A 113 37.83 9.68 7.74
N GLY A 114 38.67 10.68 7.98
CA GLY A 114 38.30 11.91 8.67
C GLY A 114 37.19 12.66 7.94
N LEU A 115 37.30 12.79 6.62
CA LEU A 115 36.25 13.37 5.77
C LEU A 115 34.95 12.55 5.84
N TYR A 116 35.02 11.23 5.74
CA TYR A 116 33.86 10.35 5.83
C TYR A 116 33.12 10.49 7.17
N LYS A 117 33.87 10.49 8.28
CA LYS A 117 33.30 10.72 9.63
C LYS A 117 32.67 12.10 9.74
N ALA A 118 33.32 13.13 9.18
CA ALA A 118 32.77 14.49 9.16
C ALA A 118 31.44 14.57 8.39
N ILE A 119 31.36 13.94 7.21
CA ILE A 119 30.13 13.87 6.41
C ILE A 119 28.99 13.21 7.21
N GLN A 120 29.25 12.08 7.86
CA GLN A 120 28.24 11.35 8.64
C GLN A 120 27.77 12.13 9.89
N SER A 121 28.67 12.89 10.52
CA SER A 121 28.33 13.73 11.68
C SER A 121 27.60 15.02 11.33
N THR A 122 27.76 15.51 10.11
CA THR A 122 27.16 16.77 9.66
C THR A 122 25.69 16.55 9.35
N LYS A 123 24.81 17.48 9.74
CA LYS A 123 23.38 17.42 9.44
C LYS A 123 23.10 17.89 8.01
N ILE A 124 22.65 16.99 7.15
CA ILE A 124 22.35 17.21 5.73
C ILE A 124 20.84 17.02 5.50
N MET A 125 20.28 17.78 4.56
CA MET A 125 18.88 17.66 4.17
C MET A 125 18.61 16.32 3.49
N ALA A 126 17.44 15.73 3.74
CA ALA A 126 17.04 14.47 3.12
C ALA A 126 17.09 14.50 1.57
N PRO A 127 17.43 13.35 0.94
CA PRO A 127 17.48 13.22 -0.51
C PRO A 127 16.13 13.56 -1.17
N PRO A 128 16.15 13.99 -2.44
CA PRO A 128 14.93 14.20 -3.20
C PRO A 128 14.18 12.87 -3.42
N THR A 129 12.85 12.89 -3.31
CA THR A 129 11.99 11.70 -3.40
C THR A 129 11.32 11.53 -4.77
N ASN A 130 11.48 12.51 -5.67
CA ASN A 130 10.92 12.54 -7.02
C ASN A 130 11.60 11.58 -8.01
N CYS A 131 12.61 10.83 -7.56
CA CYS A 131 13.31 9.82 -8.35
C CYS A 131 12.61 8.46 -8.37
N LEU A 132 11.66 8.25 -7.46
CA LEU A 132 10.98 6.97 -7.29
C LEU A 132 9.79 6.84 -8.25
N SER A 133 9.56 5.61 -8.71
CA SER A 133 8.40 5.23 -9.53
C SER A 133 7.62 4.12 -8.81
N PRO A 134 6.74 4.47 -7.85
CA PRO A 134 5.86 3.49 -7.20
C PRO A 134 4.86 2.89 -8.20
N ILE A 135 4.19 1.79 -7.84
CA ILE A 135 3.14 1.18 -8.67
C ILE A 135 1.86 2.02 -8.53
N GLY A 136 1.53 2.45 -7.31
CA GLY A 136 0.33 3.19 -6.98
C GLY A 136 -0.83 2.29 -6.56
N GLU A 137 -1.67 2.79 -5.64
CA GLU A 137 -2.76 2.02 -5.03
C GLU A 137 -3.77 1.47 -6.06
N LYS A 138 -4.19 2.30 -7.02
CA LYS A 138 -5.16 1.91 -8.06
C LYS A 138 -4.61 0.79 -8.95
N ALA A 139 -3.35 0.90 -9.34
CA ALA A 139 -2.68 -0.12 -10.13
C ALA A 139 -2.53 -1.43 -9.35
N ILE A 140 -2.10 -1.37 -8.07
CA ILE A 140 -2.01 -2.56 -7.20
C ILE A 140 -3.37 -3.25 -7.09
N LEU A 141 -4.45 -2.50 -6.83
CA LEU A 141 -5.80 -3.06 -6.74
C LEU A 141 -6.19 -3.77 -8.05
N SER A 142 -5.96 -3.13 -9.20
CA SER A 142 -6.29 -3.72 -10.51
C SER A 142 -5.52 -5.03 -10.79
N GLY A 143 -4.21 -5.06 -10.49
CA GLY A 143 -3.37 -6.23 -10.67
C GLY A 143 -3.72 -7.38 -9.74
N VAL A 144 -3.97 -7.10 -8.45
CA VAL A 144 -4.34 -8.12 -7.46
C VAL A 144 -5.74 -8.68 -7.78
N TYR A 145 -6.71 -7.83 -8.14
CA TYR A 145 -8.08 -8.25 -8.49
C TYR A 145 -8.13 -9.19 -9.71
N GLN A 146 -7.29 -8.96 -10.72
CA GLN A 146 -7.26 -9.79 -11.93
C GLN A 146 -6.78 -11.21 -11.64
N GLN A 147 -5.71 -11.35 -10.85
CA GLN A 147 -4.99 -12.62 -10.67
C GLN A 147 -5.44 -13.41 -9.45
N ILE A 148 -5.89 -12.72 -8.40
CA ILE A 148 -6.27 -13.34 -7.13
C ILE A 148 -7.73 -13.04 -6.91
N LYS A 149 -8.57 -14.09 -6.86
CA LYS A 149 -9.99 -13.97 -6.53
C LYS A 149 -10.17 -13.94 -5.01
N GLY A 150 -10.90 -12.96 -4.52
CA GLY A 150 -11.20 -12.73 -3.12
C GLY A 150 -12.43 -11.83 -2.98
N GLU A 151 -12.91 -11.69 -1.75
CA GLU A 151 -14.10 -10.91 -1.41
C GLU A 151 -13.75 -9.46 -1.07
N PHE A 152 -12.52 -9.23 -0.60
CA PHE A 152 -12.06 -7.92 -0.15
C PHE A 152 -10.64 -7.64 -0.62
N TYR A 153 -10.42 -6.44 -1.15
CA TYR A 153 -9.12 -5.96 -1.57
C TYR A 153 -8.85 -4.58 -1.00
N THR A 154 -7.61 -4.32 -0.60
CA THR A 154 -7.15 -3.00 -0.20
C THR A 154 -5.71 -2.78 -0.64
N ALA A 155 -5.36 -1.54 -0.96
CA ALA A 155 -3.99 -1.13 -1.21
C ALA A 155 -3.66 0.18 -0.48
N VAL A 156 -2.41 0.34 -0.09
CA VAL A 156 -1.88 1.52 0.63
C VAL A 156 -0.51 1.85 0.06
N THR A 157 -0.30 3.11 -0.35
CA THR A 157 1.01 3.65 -0.71
C THR A 157 1.46 4.62 0.38
N ARG A 158 2.55 4.30 1.07
CA ARG A 158 3.09 5.15 2.14
C ARG A 158 3.84 6.36 1.57
N PRO A 159 3.96 7.46 2.34
CA PRO A 159 4.85 8.54 1.97
C PRO A 159 6.31 8.06 1.87
N PRO A 160 7.14 8.65 0.99
CA PRO A 160 8.54 8.28 0.87
C PRO A 160 9.30 8.47 2.19
N ALA A 161 10.09 7.47 2.54
CA ALA A 161 11.04 7.48 3.66
C ALA A 161 12.48 7.38 3.13
N VAL A 162 13.46 7.46 4.01
CA VAL A 162 14.89 7.41 3.65
C VAL A 162 15.60 6.44 4.58
N TYR A 163 16.40 5.55 4.02
CA TYR A 163 17.31 4.69 4.77
C TYR A 163 18.73 4.91 4.26
N ARG A 164 19.70 5.13 5.14
CA ARG A 164 21.12 5.39 4.76
C ARG A 164 21.24 6.32 3.54
N GLY A 165 20.53 7.46 3.51
CA GLY A 165 20.57 8.41 2.38
C GLY A 165 19.88 7.97 1.08
N ASN A 166 19.28 6.79 1.01
CA ASN A 166 18.53 6.30 -0.14
C ASN A 166 17.02 6.49 0.10
N PRO A 167 16.31 7.24 -0.76
CA PRO A 167 14.86 7.37 -0.65
C PRO A 167 14.18 6.08 -1.08
N PHE A 168 13.13 5.68 -0.36
CA PHE A 168 12.32 4.51 -0.66
C PHE A 168 10.84 4.75 -0.36
N VAL A 169 9.96 4.01 -1.01
CA VAL A 169 8.51 3.98 -0.77
C VAL A 169 8.10 2.53 -0.54
N ILE A 170 7.22 2.31 0.44
CA ILE A 170 6.60 1.02 0.69
C ILE A 170 5.13 1.08 0.28
N GLU A 171 4.71 0.10 -0.50
CA GLU A 171 3.31 -0.11 -0.86
C GLU A 171 2.88 -1.48 -0.37
N ALA A 172 1.70 -1.57 0.23
CA ALA A 172 1.13 -2.81 0.71
C ALA A 172 -0.24 -3.03 0.09
N GLY A 173 -0.53 -4.27 -0.28
CA GLY A 173 -1.82 -4.72 -0.77
C GLY A 173 -2.27 -5.93 0.01
N LEU A 174 -3.58 -6.11 0.15
CA LEU A 174 -4.16 -7.27 0.80
C LEU A 174 -5.40 -7.71 0.04
N ALA A 175 -5.49 -9.00 -0.25
CA ALA A 175 -6.69 -9.67 -0.73
C ALA A 175 -7.14 -10.69 0.32
N TYR A 176 -8.43 -10.74 0.63
CA TYR A 176 -9.02 -11.63 1.62
C TYR A 176 -10.28 -12.30 1.07
N GLY A 177 -10.49 -13.57 1.43
CA GLY A 177 -11.64 -14.37 1.03
C GLY A 177 -11.33 -15.30 -0.14
N ARG A 178 -12.29 -16.15 -0.49
CA ARG A 178 -12.21 -17.00 -1.69
C ARG A 178 -13.05 -16.36 -2.78
N GLY A 179 -12.61 -16.49 -4.03
CA GLY A 179 -13.49 -16.19 -5.15
C GLY A 179 -14.73 -17.08 -5.13
N PRO A 180 -15.87 -16.64 -5.71
CA PRO A 180 -17.08 -17.47 -5.81
C PRO A 180 -16.82 -18.84 -6.48
N GLU A 181 -15.86 -18.93 -7.40
CA GLU A 181 -15.43 -20.19 -8.03
C GLU A 181 -14.65 -21.12 -7.08
N GLN A 182 -13.90 -20.58 -6.12
CA GLN A 182 -13.08 -21.34 -5.15
C GLN A 182 -13.83 -21.68 -3.85
N ALA A 183 -15.02 -21.10 -3.65
CA ALA A 183 -15.91 -21.46 -2.55
C ALA A 183 -16.55 -22.85 -2.74
N GLY A 184 -16.74 -23.29 -4.00
CA GLY A 184 -17.25 -24.62 -4.35
C GLY A 184 -16.21 -25.74 -4.24
N GLU A 185 -14.92 -25.42 -4.46
CA GLU A 185 -13.79 -26.30 -4.18
C GLU A 185 -13.40 -26.22 -2.69
N GLY A 186 -14.36 -26.50 -1.82
CA GLY A 186 -14.01 -27.06 -0.52
C GLY A 186 -13.25 -28.34 -0.83
N GLN A 187 -11.92 -28.34 -0.66
CA GLN A 187 -11.14 -29.58 -0.69
C GLN A 187 -11.88 -30.57 0.21
N GLU A 188 -12.53 -31.56 -0.39
CA GLU A 188 -12.89 -32.80 0.30
C GLU A 188 -11.55 -33.37 0.78
N LYS A 189 -11.16 -32.97 1.99
CA LYS A 189 -9.99 -33.52 2.66
C LYS A 189 -10.32 -35.00 2.84
N LYS A 190 -9.73 -35.86 2.01
CA LYS A 190 -9.70 -37.30 2.26
C LYS A 190 -9.28 -37.49 3.72
N PRO A 191 -10.07 -38.14 4.57
CA PRO A 191 -9.69 -38.34 5.96
C PRO A 191 -8.49 -39.28 5.95
N VAL A 192 -7.30 -38.70 6.17
CA VAL A 192 -6.11 -39.49 6.48
C VAL A 192 -6.36 -40.06 7.88
N ALA A 193 -6.36 -41.39 8.00
CA ALA A 193 -6.57 -42.07 9.28
C ALA A 193 -5.49 -41.61 10.29
N LEU A 194 -5.93 -40.93 11.34
CA LEU A 194 -5.08 -40.38 12.41
C LEU A 194 -4.75 -41.47 13.43
N ALA A 195 -3.52 -41.44 13.98
CA ALA A 195 -3.13 -42.25 15.13
C ALA A 195 -3.67 -41.63 16.44
N GLU A 196 -4.03 -42.46 17.41
CA GLU A 196 -4.56 -42.03 18.71
C GLU A 196 -3.54 -41.17 19.47
N GLY A 197 -3.79 -39.85 19.55
CA GLY A 197 -2.98 -38.92 20.36
C GLY A 197 -2.67 -37.56 19.73
N GLU A 198 -2.86 -37.40 18.41
CA GLU A 198 -2.69 -36.11 17.75
C GLU A 198 -4.01 -35.33 17.72
N GLN A 199 -4.07 -34.19 18.43
CA GLN A 199 -5.16 -33.25 18.26
C GLN A 199 -5.17 -32.76 16.81
N GLN A 200 -6.35 -32.77 16.20
CA GLN A 200 -6.61 -32.26 14.86
C GLN A 200 -6.12 -30.81 14.78
N GLN A 201 -4.92 -30.60 14.24
CA GLN A 201 -4.50 -29.26 13.85
C GLN A 201 -5.46 -28.88 12.73
N ASP A 202 -6.33 -27.91 13.00
CA ASP A 202 -7.10 -27.25 11.96
C ASP A 202 -6.07 -26.70 10.96
N ASP A 203 -5.83 -27.46 9.89
CA ASP A 203 -5.01 -27.08 8.74
C ASP A 203 -5.75 -25.95 8.03
N HIS A 204 -5.71 -24.79 8.66
CA HIS A 204 -6.11 -23.53 8.09
C HIS A 204 -5.04 -23.15 7.07
N GLU A 205 -5.48 -22.93 5.84
CA GLU A 205 -4.65 -22.39 4.78
C GLU A 205 -3.90 -21.14 5.27
N LEU A 206 -2.58 -21.15 5.21
CA LEU A 206 -1.75 -20.01 5.63
C LEU A 206 -1.75 -18.93 4.55
N ALA A 207 -1.70 -17.68 4.99
CA ALA A 207 -1.60 -16.54 4.09
C ALA A 207 -0.43 -16.66 3.11
N ARG A 208 -0.66 -16.32 1.85
CA ARG A 208 0.40 -16.23 0.82
C ARG A 208 1.03 -14.85 0.84
N VAL A 209 2.35 -14.76 1.00
CA VAL A 209 3.08 -13.48 0.97
C VAL A 209 3.76 -13.31 -0.38
N ILE A 210 3.41 -12.23 -1.09
CA ILE A 210 4.03 -11.83 -2.36
C ILE A 210 4.88 -10.58 -2.11
N ARG A 211 6.15 -10.65 -2.52
CA ARG A 211 7.16 -9.65 -2.22
C ARG A 211 7.70 -9.07 -3.51
N TYR A 212 7.84 -7.74 -3.56
CA TYR A 212 8.39 -7.05 -4.72
C TYR A 212 9.48 -6.05 -4.32
N ALA A 213 10.49 -5.95 -5.17
CA ALA A 213 11.48 -4.89 -5.15
C ALA A 213 11.53 -4.25 -6.53
N ASN A 214 11.30 -2.94 -6.63
CA ASN A 214 11.29 -2.19 -7.90
C ASN A 214 10.47 -2.89 -9.01
N ARG A 215 9.23 -3.29 -8.69
CA ARG A 215 8.30 -4.05 -9.56
C ARG A 215 8.75 -5.45 -10.00
N VAL A 216 9.84 -5.97 -9.44
CA VAL A 216 10.32 -7.34 -9.68
C VAL A 216 9.86 -8.25 -8.54
N PRO A 217 9.19 -9.37 -8.83
CA PRO A 217 8.79 -10.32 -7.79
C PRO A 217 9.99 -11.08 -7.22
N LEU A 218 9.99 -11.26 -5.90
CA LEU A 218 11.00 -12.00 -5.15
C LEU A 218 10.44 -13.38 -4.77
N VAL A 219 10.80 -14.41 -5.53
CA VAL A 219 10.18 -15.73 -5.42
C VAL A 219 10.87 -16.59 -4.36
N HIS A 220 12.20 -16.52 -4.23
CA HIS A 220 12.97 -17.40 -3.37
C HIS A 220 13.35 -16.78 -2.01
N GLN A 221 13.80 -17.61 -1.07
CA GLN A 221 14.35 -17.18 0.23
C GLN A 221 13.42 -16.26 1.05
N GLN A 222 12.13 -16.62 1.12
CA GLN A 222 11.12 -15.79 1.79
C GLN A 222 11.43 -15.52 3.27
N SER A 223 11.89 -16.53 4.02
CA SER A 223 12.17 -16.43 5.46
C SER A 223 13.27 -15.43 5.83
N ALA A 224 14.25 -15.22 4.94
CA ALA A 224 15.34 -14.28 5.17
C ALA A 224 14.92 -12.81 4.97
N CYS A 225 13.81 -12.57 4.26
CA CYS A 225 13.42 -11.25 3.83
C CYS A 225 12.75 -10.43 4.95
N ALA A 226 13.13 -9.15 5.04
CA ALA A 226 12.52 -8.18 5.96
C ALA A 226 10.98 -8.10 5.82
N ILE A 227 10.44 -8.22 4.60
CA ILE A 227 8.99 -8.22 4.36
C ILE A 227 8.32 -9.39 5.09
N TYR A 228 8.83 -10.61 4.92
CA TYR A 228 8.25 -11.81 5.52
C TYR A 228 8.27 -11.72 7.04
N LYS A 229 9.41 -11.31 7.60
CA LYS A 229 9.55 -11.10 9.04
C LYS A 229 8.59 -10.02 9.55
N ALA A 230 8.41 -8.92 8.82
CA ALA A 230 7.45 -7.87 9.19
C ALA A 230 5.99 -8.33 9.15
N VAL A 231 5.62 -9.20 8.20
CA VAL A 231 4.28 -9.82 8.14
C VAL A 231 4.07 -10.75 9.33
N LEU A 232 5.07 -11.55 9.69
CA LEU A 232 5.03 -12.48 10.82
C LEU A 232 4.91 -11.73 12.17
N ASP A 233 5.66 -10.64 12.33
CA ASP A 233 5.66 -9.82 13.55
C ASP A 233 4.39 -8.97 13.71
N THR A 234 3.65 -8.75 12.62
CA THR A 234 2.38 -8.01 12.69
C THR A 234 1.33 -8.86 13.39
N THR A 235 0.69 -8.30 14.42
CA THR A 235 -0.34 -9.00 15.21
C THR A 235 -1.68 -9.01 14.47
N TRP A 236 -1.95 -10.01 13.64
CA TRP A 236 -3.17 -10.07 12.82
C TRP A 236 -4.45 -10.34 13.63
N ARG A 237 -4.32 -10.96 14.80
CA ARG A 237 -5.42 -11.22 15.74
C ARG A 237 -6.19 -9.96 16.12
N THR A 238 -5.52 -8.80 16.23
CA THR A 238 -6.18 -7.53 16.55
C THR A 238 -7.11 -7.04 15.43
N TYR A 239 -6.96 -7.59 14.22
CA TYR A 239 -7.77 -7.26 13.06
C TYR A 239 -8.84 -8.30 12.74
N GLY A 240 -9.07 -9.28 13.62
CA GLY A 240 -10.08 -10.33 13.41
C GLY A 240 -9.60 -11.53 12.61
N VAL A 241 -8.27 -11.68 12.43
CA VAL A 241 -7.66 -12.80 11.70
C VAL A 241 -6.94 -13.73 12.68
N THR A 242 -7.26 -15.02 12.63
CA THR A 242 -6.59 -16.03 13.45
C THR A 242 -5.12 -16.18 13.05
N GLN A 243 -4.22 -16.37 14.01
CA GLN A 243 -2.79 -16.55 13.74
C GLN A 243 -2.18 -17.39 14.85
N SER A 244 -1.52 -18.52 14.54
CA SER A 244 -0.76 -19.29 15.53
C SER A 244 0.59 -18.61 15.85
N LYS A 245 1.20 -18.95 17.00
CA LYS A 245 2.46 -18.30 17.42
C LYS A 245 3.58 -18.64 16.43
N GLY A 246 4.25 -17.64 15.88
CA GLY A 246 5.37 -17.83 14.95
C GLY A 246 4.96 -18.27 13.54
N ALA A 247 3.67 -18.23 13.21
CA ALA A 247 3.18 -18.52 11.87
C ALA A 247 2.60 -17.28 11.19
N LEU A 248 2.44 -17.37 9.88
CA LEU A 248 1.67 -16.41 9.10
C LEU A 248 0.18 -16.41 9.54
N PRO A 249 -0.56 -15.33 9.28
CA PRO A 249 -1.99 -15.30 9.52
C PRO A 249 -2.69 -16.46 8.81
N ALA A 250 -3.63 -17.09 9.50
CA ALA A 250 -4.43 -18.19 9.01
C ALA A 250 -5.67 -17.64 8.29
N GLY A 251 -5.96 -18.18 7.11
CA GLY A 251 -7.11 -17.83 6.29
C GLY A 251 -6.75 -17.63 4.82
N PRO A 252 -7.76 -17.65 3.92
CA PRO A 252 -7.58 -17.42 2.49
C PRO A 252 -7.25 -15.95 2.25
N MET A 253 -5.97 -15.59 2.39
CA MET A 253 -5.50 -14.23 2.16
C MET A 253 -4.17 -14.18 1.44
N VAL A 254 -4.00 -13.12 0.67
CA VAL A 254 -2.75 -12.80 0.00
C VAL A 254 -2.29 -11.43 0.44
N ILE A 255 -1.06 -11.36 0.93
CA ILE A 255 -0.41 -10.13 1.37
C ILE A 255 0.63 -9.76 0.34
N PHE A 256 0.46 -8.60 -0.27
CA PHE A 256 1.36 -8.00 -1.24
C PHE A 256 2.17 -6.91 -0.55
N VAL A 257 3.50 -6.89 -0.72
CA VAL A 257 4.33 -5.76 -0.28
C VAL A 257 5.37 -5.45 -1.36
N HIS A 258 5.46 -4.17 -1.71
CA HIS A 258 6.39 -3.63 -2.68
C HIS A 258 7.29 -2.57 -2.04
N MET A 259 8.59 -2.69 -2.28
CA MET A 259 9.58 -1.65 -1.99
C MET A 259 10.09 -1.03 -3.29
N ALA A 260 9.87 0.27 -3.47
CA ALA A 260 10.47 1.07 -4.53
C ALA A 260 11.62 1.89 -3.96
N SER A 261 12.84 1.73 -4.49
CA SER A 261 14.01 2.48 -4.03
C SER A 261 15.06 2.61 -5.13
N VAL A 262 15.90 3.65 -5.06
CA VAL A 262 17.03 3.85 -6.00
C VAL A 262 18.06 2.74 -5.86
N TRP A 263 18.29 2.31 -4.62
CA TRP A 263 19.10 1.15 -4.28
C TRP A 263 18.23 0.28 -3.37
N VAL A 264 18.17 -1.03 -3.59
CA VAL A 264 17.45 -1.95 -2.69
C VAL A 264 18.49 -2.76 -1.93
N PRO A 265 18.43 -2.82 -0.60
CA PRO A 265 19.44 -3.54 0.15
C PRO A 265 19.11 -5.04 0.13
N PHE A 266 19.81 -5.80 -0.70
CA PHE A 266 19.63 -7.25 -0.75
C PHE A 266 20.56 -7.96 0.24
N THR A 267 20.13 -9.10 0.78
CA THR A 267 20.95 -9.94 1.68
C THR A 267 22.04 -10.71 0.93
N SER A 268 21.81 -10.99 -0.35
CA SER A 268 22.70 -11.75 -1.22
C SER A 268 22.78 -11.13 -2.62
N GLU A 269 23.84 -11.44 -3.36
CA GLU A 269 24.03 -11.01 -4.75
C GLU A 269 22.95 -11.53 -5.70
N SER A 270 22.26 -12.61 -5.31
CA SER A 270 21.13 -13.19 -6.05
C SER A 270 19.87 -12.32 -6.03
N LYS A 271 19.80 -11.30 -5.16
CA LYS A 271 18.68 -10.34 -5.07
C LYS A 271 17.31 -10.95 -4.75
N GLU A 272 17.28 -12.04 -3.99
CA GLU A 272 16.03 -12.76 -3.66
C GLU A 272 15.36 -12.29 -2.35
N ALA A 273 16.10 -11.61 -1.47
CA ALA A 273 15.61 -11.16 -0.18
C ALA A 273 16.14 -9.76 0.19
N ILE A 274 15.23 -8.92 0.67
CA ILE A 274 15.53 -7.59 1.21
C ILE A 274 16.07 -7.74 2.63
N ALA A 275 17.17 -7.04 2.91
CA ALA A 275 17.84 -7.01 4.19
C ALA A 275 17.04 -6.27 5.26
N ASP A 276 17.33 -6.62 6.51
CA ASP A 276 16.53 -6.33 7.69
C ASP A 276 17.00 -5.05 8.39
N TYR A 277 16.66 -3.89 7.82
CA TYR A 277 16.93 -2.58 8.42
C TYR A 277 15.70 -2.08 9.20
N ASP A 278 15.94 -1.47 10.35
CA ASP A 278 14.87 -0.98 11.25
C ASP A 278 13.97 0.06 10.57
N GLU A 279 14.55 0.98 9.78
CA GLU A 279 13.79 2.01 9.06
C GLU A 279 12.84 1.41 8.02
N ILE A 280 13.32 0.38 7.30
CA ILE A 280 12.54 -0.33 6.28
C ILE A 280 11.45 -1.17 6.95
N ARG A 281 11.82 -1.96 7.96
CA ARG A 281 10.89 -2.80 8.73
C ARG A 281 9.77 -1.97 9.34
N LYS A 282 10.11 -0.83 9.95
CA LYS A 282 9.13 0.09 10.54
C LYS A 282 8.09 0.55 9.52
N GLU A 283 8.52 1.00 8.33
CA GLU A 283 7.57 1.46 7.31
C GLU A 283 6.73 0.31 6.72
N ILE A 284 7.30 -0.90 6.56
CA ILE A 284 6.54 -2.09 6.16
C ILE A 284 5.46 -2.41 7.21
N THR A 285 5.81 -2.45 8.49
CA THR A 285 4.84 -2.71 9.56
C THR A 285 3.75 -1.64 9.61
N LEU A 286 4.09 -0.37 9.38
CA LEU A 286 3.08 0.71 9.33
C LEU A 286 2.12 0.54 8.14
N ALA A 287 2.62 0.18 6.96
CA ALA A 287 1.79 -0.10 5.79
C ALA A 287 0.85 -1.30 6.04
N LEU A 288 1.38 -2.40 6.57
CA LEU A 288 0.60 -3.60 6.91
C LEU A 288 -0.47 -3.32 7.96
N ARG A 289 -0.17 -2.50 8.98
CA ARG A 289 -1.16 -2.08 9.99
C ARG A 289 -2.30 -1.27 9.38
N GLU A 290 -2.03 -0.45 8.37
CA GLU A 290 -3.07 0.31 7.68
C GLU A 290 -4.00 -0.62 6.89
N CYS A 291 -3.44 -1.57 6.13
CA CYS A 291 -4.22 -2.62 5.47
C CYS A 291 -5.02 -3.46 6.48
N GLY A 292 -4.39 -3.85 7.60
CA GLY A 292 -5.03 -4.62 8.67
C GLY A 292 -6.21 -3.90 9.32
N ARG A 293 -6.13 -2.58 9.52
CA ARG A 293 -7.27 -1.78 10.04
C ARG A 293 -8.46 -1.81 9.09
N ARG A 294 -8.22 -1.67 7.78
CA ARG A 294 -9.27 -1.71 6.74
C ARG A 294 -9.90 -3.10 6.66
N LEU A 295 -9.09 -4.17 6.67
CA LEU A 295 -9.57 -5.55 6.74
C LEU A 295 -10.41 -5.80 7.99
N GLY A 296 -9.93 -5.38 9.17
CA GLY A 296 -10.66 -5.59 10.41
C GLY A 296 -11.99 -4.84 10.46
N ALA A 297 -12.11 -3.69 9.78
CA ALA A 297 -13.39 -3.01 9.64
C ALA A 297 -14.37 -3.81 8.77
N PHE A 298 -13.88 -4.40 7.68
CA PHE A 298 -14.66 -5.31 6.82
C PHE A 298 -15.13 -6.56 7.59
N LEU A 299 -14.22 -7.27 8.27
CA LEU A 299 -14.54 -8.49 9.02
C LEU A 299 -15.56 -8.24 10.15
N ARG A 300 -15.38 -7.16 10.94
CA ARG A 300 -16.34 -6.82 12.00
C ARG A 300 -17.72 -6.49 11.46
N ARG A 301 -17.80 -5.88 10.26
CA ARG A 301 -19.08 -5.60 9.59
C ARG A 301 -19.76 -6.91 9.18
N GLN A 302 -19.00 -7.84 8.60
CA GLN A 302 -19.49 -9.15 8.20
C GLN A 302 -19.95 -10.00 9.40
N GLU A 303 -19.15 -10.06 10.47
CA GLU A 303 -19.47 -10.78 11.71
C GLU A 303 -20.74 -10.23 12.39
N ARG A 304 -20.87 -8.90 12.44
CA ARG A 304 -22.08 -8.25 12.96
C ARG A 304 -23.30 -8.64 12.12
N ALA A 305 -23.16 -8.63 10.80
CA ALA A 305 -24.26 -9.00 9.92
C ALA A 305 -24.68 -10.48 10.09
N GLN A 306 -23.71 -11.39 10.18
CA GLN A 306 -23.97 -12.80 10.47
C GLN A 306 -24.65 -13.01 11.83
N SER A 307 -24.23 -12.26 12.85
CA SER A 307 -24.82 -12.35 14.19
C SER A 307 -26.27 -11.89 14.22
N GLU A 308 -26.58 -10.77 13.54
CA GLU A 308 -27.96 -10.28 13.43
C GLU A 308 -28.83 -11.21 12.55
N TYR A 309 -28.26 -11.81 11.51
CA TYR A 309 -28.95 -12.82 10.69
C TYR A 309 -29.29 -14.07 11.51
N ARG A 310 -28.32 -14.64 12.24
CA ARG A 310 -28.58 -15.79 13.15
C ARG A 310 -29.64 -15.46 14.19
N ARG A 311 -29.63 -14.23 14.70
CA ARG A 311 -30.65 -13.75 15.64
C ARG A 311 -32.04 -13.68 15.00
N ARG A 312 -32.14 -13.28 13.73
CA ARG A 312 -33.40 -13.30 12.98
C ARG A 312 -33.93 -14.71 12.80
N ASP A 313 -33.07 -15.63 12.38
CA ASP A 313 -33.41 -17.05 12.17
C ASP A 313 -33.94 -17.68 13.46
N ILE A 314 -33.28 -17.39 14.58
CA ILE A 314 -33.75 -17.73 15.92
C ILE A 314 -35.14 -17.12 16.19
N PHE A 315 -35.33 -15.82 15.94
CA PHE A 315 -36.63 -15.18 16.16
C PHE A 315 -37.73 -15.80 15.30
N GLU A 316 -37.48 -16.15 14.05
CA GLU A 316 -38.47 -16.79 13.18
C GLU A 316 -38.94 -18.14 13.74
N LEU A 317 -38.01 -18.96 14.22
CA LEU A 317 -38.32 -20.23 14.90
C LEU A 317 -39.19 -20.02 16.16
N TYR A 318 -38.84 -19.03 17.00
CA TYR A 318 -39.58 -18.78 18.25
C TYR A 318 -40.90 -18.03 18.06
N ILE A 319 -41.07 -17.25 16.98
CA ILE A 319 -42.30 -16.50 16.73
C ILE A 319 -43.50 -17.45 16.59
N GLU A 320 -43.32 -18.60 15.94
CA GLU A 320 -44.40 -19.58 15.79
C GLU A 320 -44.87 -20.12 17.14
N GLU A 321 -43.93 -20.57 17.97
CA GLU A 321 -44.22 -21.08 19.32
C GLU A 321 -44.85 -20.02 20.24
N VAL A 322 -44.36 -18.77 20.17
CA VAL A 322 -44.92 -17.67 20.98
C VAL A 322 -46.35 -17.35 20.55
N VAL A 323 -46.64 -17.34 19.25
CA VAL A 323 -48.00 -17.09 18.74
C VAL A 323 -48.95 -18.19 19.21
N ASP A 324 -48.52 -19.44 19.15
CA ASP A 324 -49.32 -20.59 19.59
C ASP A 324 -49.56 -20.57 21.11
N ALA A 325 -48.53 -20.28 21.90
CA ALA A 325 -48.66 -20.12 23.35
C ALA A 325 -49.62 -18.96 23.71
N CYS A 326 -49.50 -17.81 23.05
CA CYS A 326 -50.42 -16.68 23.25
C CYS A 326 -51.85 -17.01 22.84
N ASN A 327 -52.06 -17.79 21.77
CA ASN A 327 -53.37 -18.23 21.34
C ASN A 327 -54.02 -19.18 22.35
N ARG A 328 -53.24 -20.12 22.91
CA ARG A 328 -53.69 -21.01 24.00
C ARG A 328 -54.10 -20.21 25.24
N LEU A 329 -53.30 -19.23 25.65
CA LEU A 329 -53.60 -18.39 26.82
C LEU A 329 -54.86 -17.54 26.68
N LYS A 330 -55.19 -17.08 25.47
CA LYS A 330 -56.43 -16.32 25.21
C LYS A 330 -57.61 -17.19 24.73
N GLY A 331 -57.53 -18.51 24.88
CA GLY A 331 -58.62 -19.43 24.57
C GLY A 331 -59.04 -19.41 23.10
N GLY A 332 -58.10 -19.27 22.16
CA GLY A 332 -58.37 -19.37 20.72
C GLY A 332 -58.97 -18.12 20.07
N LYS A 333 -59.20 -17.03 20.82
CA LYS A 333 -59.82 -15.78 20.30
C LYS A 333 -58.81 -14.79 19.72
N LEU A 334 -57.54 -15.18 19.58
CA LEU A 334 -56.46 -14.28 19.19
C LEU A 334 -56.24 -14.34 17.67
N PRO A 335 -56.15 -13.19 16.97
CA PRO A 335 -55.81 -13.17 15.55
C PRO A 335 -54.33 -13.53 15.34
N THR A 336 -54.04 -14.82 15.27
CA THR A 336 -52.68 -15.40 15.16
C THR A 336 -51.90 -14.85 13.96
N LYS A 337 -52.53 -14.69 12.80
CA LYS A 337 -51.90 -14.13 11.59
C LYS A 337 -51.39 -12.70 11.79
N LYS A 338 -52.21 -11.83 12.39
CA LYS A 338 -51.83 -10.43 12.66
C LYS A 338 -50.69 -10.35 13.69
N LEU A 339 -50.72 -11.20 14.72
CA LEU A 339 -49.67 -11.23 15.72
C LEU A 339 -48.34 -11.74 15.13
N LYS A 340 -48.39 -12.76 14.28
CA LYS A 340 -47.22 -13.30 13.56
C LYS A 340 -46.58 -12.21 12.69
N GLU A 341 -47.36 -11.53 11.85
CA GLU A 341 -46.88 -10.42 11.01
C GLU A 341 -46.26 -9.29 11.83
N GLN A 342 -46.88 -8.90 12.95
CA GLN A 342 -46.33 -7.87 13.85
C GLN A 342 -44.99 -8.29 14.45
N LEU A 343 -44.86 -9.54 14.90
CA LEU A 343 -43.63 -10.05 15.48
C LEU A 343 -42.51 -10.19 14.44
N HIS A 344 -42.82 -10.64 13.21
CA HIS A 344 -41.84 -10.64 12.11
C HIS A 344 -41.37 -9.21 11.77
N LYS A 345 -42.28 -8.22 11.76
CA LYS A 345 -41.90 -6.82 11.54
C LYS A 345 -40.98 -6.28 12.65
N ILE A 346 -41.26 -6.64 13.91
CA ILE A 346 -40.41 -6.29 15.06
C ILE A 346 -39.04 -6.97 14.96
N ALA A 347 -39.00 -8.25 14.58
CA ALA A 347 -37.77 -9.00 14.37
C ALA A 347 -36.92 -8.36 13.28
N MET A 348 -37.49 -8.06 12.11
CA MET A 348 -36.79 -7.38 11.01
C MET A 348 -36.23 -6.02 11.45
N THR A 349 -37.02 -5.22 12.17
CA THR A 349 -36.59 -3.89 12.63
C THR A 349 -35.42 -3.99 13.62
N ARG A 350 -35.42 -5.00 14.50
CA ARG A 350 -34.35 -5.16 15.51
C ARG A 350 -33.09 -5.81 14.99
N THR A 351 -33.18 -6.68 13.98
CA THR A 351 -32.01 -7.39 13.43
C THR A 351 -31.42 -6.71 12.19
N GLY A 352 -31.66 -5.40 12.02
CA GLY A 352 -31.04 -4.61 10.95
C GLY A 352 -31.65 -4.75 9.55
N GLY A 353 -32.79 -5.43 9.40
CA GLY A 353 -33.57 -5.44 8.15
C GLY A 353 -32.78 -5.91 6.92
N GLU A 354 -33.10 -5.30 5.78
CA GLU A 354 -32.50 -5.55 4.46
C GLU A 354 -31.01 -5.19 4.41
N LYS A 355 -30.55 -4.21 5.21
CA LYS A 355 -29.13 -3.80 5.28
C LYS A 355 -28.20 -4.91 5.75
N THR A 356 -28.73 -5.85 6.52
CA THR A 356 -27.97 -7.01 7.01
C THR A 356 -27.86 -8.08 5.93
N ASP A 357 -28.93 -8.23 5.14
CA ASP A 357 -28.99 -9.14 4.01
C ASP A 357 -28.13 -8.61 2.83
N GLU A 358 -28.05 -7.29 2.65
CA GLU A 358 -27.18 -6.60 1.68
C GLU A 358 -25.70 -6.88 1.98
N VAL A 359 -25.28 -6.69 3.23
CA VAL A 359 -23.90 -6.96 3.67
C VAL A 359 -23.53 -8.44 3.55
N LEU A 360 -24.51 -9.35 3.63
CA LEU A 360 -24.31 -10.79 3.43
C LEU A 360 -24.46 -11.23 1.97
N GLY A 361 -24.73 -10.29 1.05
CA GLY A 361 -24.87 -10.57 -0.38
C GLY A 361 -26.16 -11.31 -0.75
N LYS A 362 -27.24 -11.16 0.03
CA LYS A 362 -28.55 -11.81 -0.22
C LYS A 362 -29.56 -10.94 -0.98
N THR A 363 -29.38 -9.62 -0.98
CA THR A 363 -30.29 -8.64 -1.61
C THR A 363 -29.63 -7.76 -2.66
N GLY A 364 -28.38 -8.04 -3.02
CA GLY A 364 -27.77 -7.48 -4.22
C GLY A 364 -27.29 -6.04 -4.21
N GLY A 365 -27.52 -5.31 -3.12
CA GLY A 365 -26.74 -4.12 -2.81
C GLY A 365 -25.51 -4.54 -2.01
N GLY A 366 -24.31 -4.45 -2.59
CA GLY A 366 -23.11 -4.53 -1.77
C GLY A 366 -22.96 -3.26 -0.91
N PRO A 367 -22.15 -3.31 0.15
CA PRO A 367 -21.94 -2.17 1.02
C PRO A 367 -20.91 -1.18 0.43
N GLU A 368 -21.29 0.11 0.36
CA GLU A 368 -20.40 1.23 -0.02
C GLU A 368 -18.96 1.05 0.49
N GLY A 369 -18.04 1.01 -0.48
CA GLY A 369 -16.63 0.71 -0.28
C GLY A 369 -15.93 1.76 0.59
N LEU A 370 -15.06 1.28 1.49
CA LEU A 370 -14.11 2.16 2.16
C LEU A 370 -13.20 2.80 1.09
N PRO A 371 -12.69 4.03 1.32
CA PRO A 371 -11.78 4.65 0.36
C PRO A 371 -10.56 3.73 0.12
N HIS A 372 -10.22 3.53 -1.16
CA HIS A 372 -9.10 2.68 -1.60
C HIS A 372 -9.25 1.17 -1.26
N SER A 373 -10.49 0.69 -1.19
CA SER A 373 -10.80 -0.74 -1.12
C SER A 373 -11.76 -1.14 -2.23
N ILE A 374 -11.65 -2.40 -2.66
CA ILE A 374 -12.62 -3.03 -3.54
C ILE A 374 -13.28 -4.16 -2.76
N ILE A 375 -14.61 -4.15 -2.73
CA ILE A 375 -15.40 -5.26 -2.20
C ILE A 375 -16.01 -5.97 -3.40
N VAL A 376 -15.81 -7.29 -3.47
CA VAL A 376 -16.39 -8.14 -4.50
C VAL A 376 -17.54 -8.89 -3.87
N THR A 377 -18.75 -8.52 -4.28
CA THR A 377 -19.98 -9.21 -3.93
C THR A 377 -20.40 -10.11 -5.10
N PRO A 378 -21.36 -11.04 -4.91
CA PRO A 378 -21.86 -11.90 -5.98
C PRO A 378 -22.43 -11.15 -7.22
N GLU A 379 -22.69 -9.85 -7.09
CA GLU A 379 -23.42 -9.05 -8.09
C GLU A 379 -22.59 -7.90 -8.70
N GLY A 380 -21.36 -7.65 -8.21
CA GLY A 380 -20.51 -6.61 -8.77
C GLY A 380 -19.26 -6.24 -7.96
N ILE A 381 -18.52 -5.26 -8.48
CA ILE A 381 -17.34 -4.65 -7.88
C ILE A 381 -17.75 -3.31 -7.28
N GLU A 382 -17.52 -3.11 -5.98
CA GLU A 382 -17.77 -1.84 -5.32
C GLU A 382 -16.45 -1.17 -4.90
N GLY A 383 -16.20 0.04 -5.39
CA GLY A 383 -14.99 0.84 -5.13
C GLY A 383 -14.43 1.51 -6.39
N GLU A 384 -13.50 2.46 -6.22
CA GLU A 384 -12.85 3.15 -7.34
C GLU A 384 -11.80 2.25 -8.03
N VAL A 385 -12.24 1.41 -8.97
CA VAL A 385 -11.49 1.10 -10.19
C VAL A 385 -12.51 0.93 -11.32
N SER A 386 -12.49 1.85 -12.28
CA SER A 386 -13.26 1.72 -13.52
C SER A 386 -12.73 0.53 -14.31
N VAL A 387 -13.42 -0.60 -14.23
CA VAL A 387 -13.12 -1.76 -15.05
C VAL A 387 -13.77 -1.53 -16.42
N SER A 388 -13.00 -1.06 -17.39
CA SER A 388 -13.36 -1.15 -18.81
C SER A 388 -13.15 -2.58 -19.29
N ILE A 389 -14.08 -3.48 -18.96
CA ILE A 389 -14.21 -4.76 -19.68
C ILE A 389 -14.80 -4.42 -21.06
N ALA A 390 -13.93 -4.34 -22.07
CA ALA A 390 -14.38 -4.45 -23.44
C ALA A 390 -14.64 -5.93 -23.74
N THR A 391 -15.91 -6.33 -23.70
CA THR A 391 -16.39 -7.50 -24.45
C THR A 391 -16.21 -7.21 -25.94
N ALA A 392 -15.30 -7.92 -26.59
CA ALA A 392 -15.17 -7.89 -28.04
C ALA A 392 -16.31 -8.70 -28.67
N PRO A 393 -17.07 -8.14 -29.63
CA PRO A 393 -17.82 -8.96 -30.57
C PRO A 393 -16.84 -9.48 -31.63
N THR A 394 -16.86 -10.79 -31.82
CA THR A 394 -16.40 -11.48 -33.03
C THR A 394 -17.09 -10.92 -34.27
N GLU A 395 -16.33 -10.39 -35.22
CA GLU A 395 -16.76 -10.27 -36.61
C GLU A 395 -15.58 -10.44 -37.56
N ALA A 396 -15.89 -11.03 -38.70
CA ALA A 396 -15.02 -11.82 -39.55
C ALA A 396 -14.19 -11.01 -40.56
N VAL A 397 -13.01 -11.54 -40.90
CA VAL A 397 -12.19 -11.23 -42.09
C VAL A 397 -12.68 -12.17 -43.21
N PRO A 398 -12.78 -11.83 -44.54
CA PRO A 398 -11.69 -11.33 -45.42
C PRO A 398 -12.17 -10.54 -46.69
N PRO A 399 -11.39 -10.36 -47.81
CA PRO A 399 -9.92 -10.29 -48.02
C PRO A 399 -9.41 -9.07 -48.84
N GLU A 400 -8.08 -8.88 -48.78
CA GLU A 400 -7.07 -8.43 -49.78
C GLU A 400 -7.37 -7.45 -50.94
N GLY A 401 -6.43 -6.52 -51.15
CA GLY A 401 -6.09 -5.98 -52.48
C GLY A 401 -5.50 -4.57 -52.51
N ALA A 402 -4.17 -4.45 -52.52
CA ALA A 402 -3.42 -3.33 -53.13
C ALA A 402 -2.87 -3.84 -54.48
N PRO A 403 -2.40 -3.03 -55.48
CA PRO A 403 -1.73 -1.73 -55.35
C PRO A 403 -2.00 -0.69 -56.49
N GLY A 404 -1.37 0.50 -56.44
CA GLY A 404 -1.09 1.31 -57.65
C GLY A 404 -1.14 2.85 -57.54
N GLU A 405 0.05 3.46 -57.40
CA GLU A 405 0.65 4.63 -58.10
C GLU A 405 -0.02 6.03 -58.27
N GLU A 406 0.77 7.02 -57.82
CA GLU A 406 1.22 8.30 -58.44
C GLU A 406 0.33 9.56 -58.69
N GLU A 407 0.93 10.69 -58.24
CA GLU A 407 1.03 12.03 -58.86
C GLU A 407 -0.15 13.05 -58.88
N LYS A 408 -0.03 14.14 -58.10
CA LYS A 408 0.47 15.48 -58.55
C LYS A 408 0.16 16.62 -57.58
N ALA A 409 1.14 17.51 -57.43
CA ALA A 409 1.09 18.77 -56.71
C ALA A 409 0.55 19.93 -57.57
N ALA A 410 -0.19 20.88 -56.99
CA ALA A 410 -0.21 22.29 -57.44
C ALA A 410 -0.80 23.27 -56.40
N LYS A 411 0.10 24.14 -55.89
CA LYS A 411 0.00 25.59 -55.63
C LYS A 411 -1.27 26.25 -55.03
N ARG A 412 -1.02 26.86 -53.86
CA ARG A 412 -1.26 28.27 -53.45
C ARG A 412 -2.56 28.96 -53.87
N THR A 413 -3.33 29.44 -52.87
CA THR A 413 -3.68 30.89 -52.72
C THR A 413 -4.40 31.17 -51.37
N ARG A 414 -3.84 32.10 -50.60
CA ARG A 414 -4.49 33.08 -49.71
C ARG A 414 -3.97 34.45 -50.21
N PRO A 415 -4.62 35.63 -50.06
CA PRO A 415 -5.18 36.11 -48.77
C PRO A 415 -6.30 37.19 -48.84
N LYS A 416 -6.59 37.76 -47.64
CA LYS A 416 -7.35 38.99 -47.27
C LYS A 416 -8.86 38.80 -47.06
N GLY A 417 -9.48 39.26 -45.98
CA GLY A 417 -9.04 39.97 -44.78
C GLY A 417 -10.19 40.82 -44.21
N ARG A 418 -10.33 40.92 -42.89
CA ARG A 418 -10.61 42.18 -42.16
C ARG A 418 -10.70 41.94 -40.65
N ALA A 419 -10.03 42.83 -39.94
CA ALA A 419 -9.90 42.94 -38.50
C ALA A 419 -11.03 43.79 -37.88
N ARG A 420 -11.21 43.70 -36.56
CA ARG A 420 -11.34 44.88 -35.69
C ARG A 420 -10.89 44.57 -34.26
N HIS A 421 -10.05 45.47 -33.76
CA HIS A 421 -9.55 45.65 -32.40
C HIS A 421 -10.65 46.14 -31.45
N GLU A 422 -10.48 45.88 -30.15
CA GLU A 422 -10.56 46.95 -29.14
C GLU A 422 -9.75 46.56 -27.89
N GLU A 423 -8.95 47.50 -27.40
CA GLU A 423 -8.07 47.39 -26.24
C GLU A 423 -8.21 48.69 -25.42
N SER A 424 -7.90 48.56 -24.13
CA SER A 424 -7.45 49.59 -23.17
C SER A 424 -8.46 50.14 -22.15
N GLY A 425 -7.97 50.24 -20.90
CA GLY A 425 -8.61 51.01 -19.84
C GLY A 425 -8.17 50.68 -18.40
N LYS A 426 -6.91 50.99 -18.03
CA LYS A 426 -6.48 51.10 -16.63
C LYS A 426 -7.03 52.39 -15.99
N SER A 427 -7.43 52.36 -14.72
CA SER A 427 -7.27 53.51 -13.82
C SER A 427 -7.19 53.08 -12.34
N LYS A 428 -6.42 53.87 -11.58
CA LYS A 428 -6.13 53.76 -10.14
C LYS A 428 -7.14 54.63 -9.36
N ASP A 429 -7.48 54.27 -8.12
CA ASP A 429 -7.13 55.04 -6.91
C ASP A 429 -7.95 54.68 -5.64
N ALA A 430 -7.25 54.88 -4.51
CA ALA A 430 -7.74 55.32 -3.20
C ALA A 430 -8.55 54.41 -2.24
N ARG A 431 -7.81 53.92 -1.23
CA ARG A 431 -7.94 54.32 0.20
C ARG A 431 -9.31 54.15 0.90
N ALA A 432 -9.39 53.16 1.80
CA ALA A 432 -10.13 53.32 3.05
C ALA A 432 -9.49 52.52 4.19
N MET A 433 -9.01 53.27 5.19
CA MET A 433 -8.49 52.80 6.47
C MET A 433 -9.62 52.18 7.31
N ARG A 434 -9.34 51.10 8.05
CA ARG A 434 -9.86 50.93 9.41
C ARG A 434 -8.80 50.31 10.32
N ARG A 435 -8.11 51.20 11.04
CA ARG A 435 -7.42 50.91 12.30
C ARG A 435 -8.49 50.63 13.37
N VAL A 436 -8.33 49.55 14.12
CA VAL A 436 -8.82 49.46 15.50
C VAL A 436 -7.60 49.13 16.36
N LYS A 437 -7.25 50.07 17.25
CA LYS A 437 -6.24 49.90 18.31
C LYS A 437 -6.94 49.70 19.66
N PRO A 438 -6.23 49.19 20.67
CA PRO A 438 -6.78 48.40 21.77
C PRO A 438 -7.15 49.25 22.99
N THR A 439 -7.94 48.69 23.91
CA THR A 439 -8.14 49.21 25.27
C THR A 439 -7.61 48.24 26.33
N PRO A 440 -7.13 48.74 27.50
CA PRO A 440 -6.30 47.98 28.42
C PRO A 440 -6.90 47.78 29.84
N ARG A 441 -6.17 46.99 30.66
CA ARG A 441 -6.13 46.91 32.15
C ARG A 441 -7.21 46.08 32.87
N HIS A 442 -6.78 45.04 33.59
CA HIS A 442 -6.55 45.13 35.05
C HIS A 442 -5.64 44.01 35.59
N LYS A 443 -4.65 44.42 36.40
CA LYS A 443 -3.87 43.61 37.34
C LYS A 443 -4.54 43.71 38.72
N THR A 444 -4.50 42.63 39.50
CA THR A 444 -4.31 42.68 40.97
C THR A 444 -3.53 41.45 41.42
N ASP A 445 -2.41 41.73 42.09
CA ASP A 445 -1.55 40.82 42.86
C ASP A 445 -2.27 40.23 44.07
N ALA A 446 -1.82 39.05 44.53
CA ALA A 446 -1.57 38.78 45.96
C ALA A 446 -0.80 37.45 46.20
N SER A 447 0.47 37.60 46.57
CA SER A 447 1.20 36.91 47.67
C SER A 447 1.30 35.36 47.78
N LYS A 448 2.55 34.86 47.67
CA LYS A 448 3.10 33.69 48.39
C LYS A 448 3.31 34.00 49.90
N PRO A 449 3.52 33.00 50.79
CA PRO A 449 4.86 32.43 51.08
C PRO A 449 4.86 30.88 51.17
N ALA A 450 5.86 30.16 50.64
CA ALA A 450 7.12 29.71 51.27
C ALA A 450 6.97 28.74 52.48
N GLY A 451 7.41 27.49 52.31
CA GLY A 451 7.52 26.46 53.37
C GLY A 451 8.30 25.22 52.88
N THR A 452 9.43 24.95 53.53
CA THR A 452 10.62 24.12 53.20
C THR A 452 10.44 22.57 53.14
N PRO A 453 11.45 21.82 52.64
CA PRO A 453 11.37 20.39 52.31
C PRO A 453 11.87 19.48 53.45
N ARG A 454 11.43 18.22 53.49
CA ARG A 454 12.01 17.17 54.37
C ARG A 454 12.55 16.00 53.56
N LYS A 455 13.86 15.75 53.70
CA LYS A 455 14.52 14.47 53.40
C LYS A 455 15.07 13.85 54.68
N SER A 456 14.96 12.52 54.72
CA SER A 456 15.79 11.54 55.43
C SER A 456 15.55 11.27 56.93
N ALA A 457 15.25 10.01 57.23
CA ALA A 457 15.79 9.31 58.38
C ALA A 457 15.98 7.82 58.04
N LYS A 458 17.23 7.38 58.19
CA LYS A 458 17.71 5.99 58.19
C LYS A 458 16.98 5.15 59.26
N ARG A 459 16.81 3.85 58.99
CA ARG A 459 16.79 2.84 60.05
C ARG A 459 17.63 1.63 59.60
N ARG A 460 18.60 1.27 60.43
CA ARG A 460 19.52 0.14 60.31
C ARG A 460 19.00 -1.00 61.20
N LYS A 461 19.21 -2.24 60.73
CA LYS A 461 19.35 -3.54 61.43
C LYS A 461 18.19 -4.03 62.31
N ALA A 462 17.61 -5.16 61.91
CA ALA A 462 17.87 -6.45 62.54
C ALA A 462 18.28 -7.43 61.43
#